data_AF-A0A0F9ANB2-F1
#
_entry.id   AF-A0A0F9ANB2-F1
#
_cell.length_a   1.000
_cell.length_b   1.000
_cell.length_c   1.000
_cell.angle_alpha   90.00
_cell.angle_beta   90.00
_cell.angle_gamma   90.00
#
_symmetry.space_group_name_H-M   'P 1'
#
loop_
_entity.id
_entity.type
_entity.pdbx_description
1 polymer ?
#
loop_
_entity_poly.entity_id
_entity_poly.type
_entity_poly.pdbx_seq_one_letter_code
_entity_poly.pdbx_strand_id
1 'polypeptide(L)'
;VNAASEEIASTTQEVSQNTQSQVDSLVEISNMANDINSFSHEVMASTKDINKIMDLITNISDQTNLLALNASIEAGRAGEHGRGFAVVADEVRKLAEQSQNAVIETADKIEEITTKIEKSVELIGNITVDIQGVTSSGEENSRAIEGISASVEEQTASMEEINSTANRLGSMAEELKDQLAEVSNNNGNGRLKNSDNGQKDSGNGRGKKTKRIRLSRSSVTIKKRKVDQNEQDF
;
A
#
# COMPACT_ATOMS: atom_id res chain seq x y z
N VAL A 1 -12.96 24.00 -6.98
CA VAL A 1 -13.27 22.60 -7.34
C VAL A 1 -12.14 22.01 -8.17
N ASN A 2 -11.60 22.66 -9.21
CA ASN A 2 -10.40 22.15 -9.92
C ASN A 2 -9.24 21.77 -8.99
N ALA A 3 -8.86 22.62 -8.04
CA ALA A 3 -7.81 22.30 -7.07
C ALA A 3 -8.17 21.09 -6.17
N ALA A 4 -9.45 20.91 -5.83
CA ALA A 4 -9.90 19.75 -5.05
C ALA A 4 -9.95 18.47 -5.89
N SER A 5 -10.34 18.56 -7.17
CA SER A 5 -10.27 17.45 -8.12
C SER A 5 -8.84 17.01 -8.38
N GLU A 6 -7.91 17.95 -8.55
CA GLU A 6 -6.48 17.68 -8.67
C GLU A 6 -5.92 17.02 -7.40
N GLU A 7 -6.32 17.50 -6.22
CA GLU A 7 -5.93 16.91 -4.94
C GLU A 7 -6.46 15.47 -4.81
N ILE A 8 -7.75 15.22 -5.08
CA ILE A 8 -8.34 13.88 -5.03
C ILE A 8 -7.67 12.96 -6.05
N ALA A 9 -7.41 13.43 -7.27
CA ALA A 9 -6.71 12.64 -8.29
C ALA A 9 -5.29 12.25 -7.82
N SER A 10 -4.56 13.18 -7.22
CA SER A 10 -3.24 12.92 -6.64
C SER A 10 -3.31 11.88 -5.51
N THR A 11 -4.24 12.03 -4.56
CA THR A 11 -4.42 11.07 -3.46
C THR A 11 -4.84 9.69 -3.98
N THR A 12 -5.72 9.63 -4.98
CA THR A 12 -6.18 8.38 -5.59
C THR A 12 -5.02 7.65 -6.27
N GLN A 13 -4.15 8.39 -6.96
CA GLN A 13 -2.95 7.83 -7.58
C GLN A 13 -1.93 7.34 -6.55
N GLU A 14 -1.73 8.07 -5.45
CA GLU A 14 -0.88 7.63 -4.34
C GLU A 14 -1.41 6.34 -3.69
N VAL A 15 -2.72 6.27 -3.41
CA VAL A 15 -3.35 5.07 -2.85
C VAL A 15 -3.26 3.89 -3.82
N SER A 16 -3.40 4.13 -5.13
CA SER A 16 -3.24 3.08 -6.15
C SER A 16 -1.83 2.51 -6.16
N GLN A 17 -0.81 3.37 -6.14
CA GLN A 17 0.60 2.95 -6.08
C GLN A 17 0.88 2.16 -4.80
N ASN A 18 0.41 2.64 -3.65
CA ASN A 18 0.56 1.95 -2.37
C ASN A 18 -0.12 0.57 -2.38
N THR A 19 -1.32 0.48 -2.95
CA THR A 19 -2.05 -0.79 -3.09
C THR A 19 -1.29 -1.76 -3.99
N GLN A 20 -0.73 -1.29 -5.11
CA GLN A 20 0.07 -2.13 -5.99
C GLN A 20 1.34 -2.64 -5.30
N SER A 21 2.10 -1.76 -4.64
CA SER A 21 3.30 -2.17 -3.88
C SER A 21 2.97 -3.14 -2.74
N GLN A 22 1.80 -3.00 -2.12
CA GLN A 22 1.32 -3.94 -1.11
C GLN A 22 1.03 -5.31 -1.72
N VAL A 23 0.38 -5.38 -2.88
CA VAL A 23 0.14 -6.64 -3.59
C VAL A 23 1.46 -7.30 -4.01
N ASP A 24 2.41 -6.54 -4.53
CA ASP A 24 3.72 -7.06 -4.91
C ASP A 24 4.46 -7.65 -3.69
N SER A 25 4.41 -6.96 -2.54
CA SER A 25 4.98 -7.46 -1.29
C SER A 25 4.31 -8.76 -0.82
N LEU A 26 2.99 -8.90 -1.00
CA LEU A 26 2.27 -10.13 -0.66
C LEU A 26 2.68 -11.31 -1.53
N VAL A 27 3.00 -11.08 -2.81
CA VAL A 27 3.54 -12.11 -3.70
C VAL A 27 4.89 -12.61 -3.18
N GLU A 28 5.78 -11.71 -2.74
CA GLU A 28 7.06 -12.10 -2.13
C GLU A 28 6.86 -12.91 -0.83
N ILE A 29 5.95 -12.47 0.04
CA ILE A 29 5.63 -13.20 1.28
C ILE A 29 5.05 -14.58 0.96
N SER A 30 4.20 -14.70 -0.08
CA SER A 30 3.64 -15.98 -0.52
C SER A 30 4.72 -16.95 -1.01
N ASN A 31 5.69 -16.46 -1.78
CA ASN A 31 6.84 -17.27 -2.21
C ASN A 31 7.66 -17.72 -1.00
N MET A 32 7.93 -16.82 -0.05
CA MET A 32 8.64 -17.15 1.18
C MET A 32 7.90 -18.19 2.03
N ALA A 33 6.57 -18.09 2.12
CA ALA A 33 5.73 -19.07 2.79
C ALA A 33 5.85 -20.47 2.15
N ASN A 34 5.88 -20.53 0.81
CA ASN A 34 6.10 -21.78 0.08
C ASN A 34 7.51 -22.36 0.32
N ASP A 35 8.54 -21.52 0.34
CA ASP A 35 9.92 -21.94 0.62
C ASP A 35 10.05 -22.52 2.03
N ILE A 36 9.45 -21.87 3.03
CA ILE A 36 9.46 -22.37 4.41
C ILE A 36 8.67 -23.69 4.50
N ASN A 37 7.59 -23.85 3.74
CA ASN A 37 6.83 -25.10 3.69
C ASN A 37 7.68 -26.25 3.12
N SER A 38 8.35 -26.02 1.99
CA SER A 38 9.28 -27.00 1.40
C SER A 38 10.41 -27.36 2.37
N PHE A 39 11.04 -26.36 2.97
CA PHE A 39 12.09 -26.55 3.96
C PHE A 39 11.59 -27.35 5.18
N SER A 40 10.38 -27.07 5.65
CA SER A 40 9.76 -27.82 6.75
C SER A 40 9.61 -29.31 6.41
N HIS A 41 9.18 -29.63 5.19
CA HIS A 41 9.10 -31.01 4.72
C HIS A 41 10.48 -31.70 4.63
N GLU A 42 11.51 -31.00 4.18
CA GLU A 42 12.88 -31.52 4.16
C GLU A 42 13.41 -31.83 5.56
N VAL A 43 13.13 -30.95 6.53
CA VAL A 43 13.52 -31.18 7.94
C VAL A 43 12.72 -32.35 8.54
N MET A 44 11.43 -32.49 8.24
CA MET A 44 10.64 -33.66 8.66
C MET A 44 11.22 -34.98 8.10
N ALA A 45 11.60 -34.99 6.82
CA ALA A 45 12.22 -36.16 6.20
C ALA A 45 13.56 -36.50 6.86
N SER A 46 14.41 -35.50 7.10
CA SER A 46 15.70 -35.65 7.78
C SER A 46 15.51 -36.20 9.21
N THR A 47 14.49 -35.72 9.91
CA THR A 47 14.15 -36.16 11.27
C THR A 47 13.74 -37.63 11.30
N LYS A 48 12.98 -38.09 10.29
CA LYS A 48 12.63 -39.51 10.12
C LYS A 48 13.87 -40.38 9.88
N ASP A 49 14.86 -39.88 9.14
CA ASP A 49 16.11 -40.61 8.94
C ASP A 49 16.97 -40.66 10.20
N ILE A 50 16.98 -39.60 11.01
CA ILE A 50 17.60 -39.61 12.34
C ILE A 50 16.97 -40.68 13.24
N ASN A 51 15.64 -40.81 13.25
CA ASN A 51 14.96 -41.86 14.03
C ASN A 51 15.42 -43.28 13.63
N LYS A 52 15.62 -43.56 12.34
CA LYS A 52 16.17 -44.85 11.88
C LYS A 52 17.59 -45.09 12.41
N ILE A 53 18.40 -44.04 12.49
CA ILE A 53 19.75 -44.12 13.06
C ILE A 53 19.67 -44.39 14.56
N MET A 54 18.76 -43.73 15.28
CA MET A 54 18.52 -43.97 16.71
C MET A 54 18.07 -45.42 16.98
N ASP A 55 17.19 -45.98 16.14
CA ASP A 55 16.79 -47.39 16.21
C ASP A 55 17.99 -48.33 16.02
N LEU A 56 18.87 -48.02 15.06
CA LEU A 56 20.09 -48.79 14.82
C LEU A 56 21.03 -48.74 16.03
N ILE A 57 21.25 -47.55 16.62
CA ILE A 57 22.12 -47.40 17.80
C ILE A 57 21.52 -48.15 18.99
N THR A 58 20.19 -48.09 19.19
CA THR A 58 19.50 -48.84 20.24
C THR A 58 19.77 -50.34 20.10
N ASN A 59 19.61 -50.89 18.89
CA ASN A 59 19.90 -52.29 18.59
C ASN A 59 21.37 -52.66 18.83
N ILE A 60 22.32 -51.79 18.45
CA ILE A 60 23.76 -52.00 18.70
C ILE A 60 24.05 -52.01 20.20
N SER A 61 23.47 -51.08 20.95
CA SER A 61 23.65 -51.00 22.40
C SER A 61 23.03 -52.20 23.11
N ASP A 62 21.85 -52.67 22.70
CA ASP A 62 21.24 -53.91 23.20
C ASP A 62 22.14 -55.13 22.95
N GLN A 63 22.65 -55.28 21.73
CA GLN A 63 23.57 -56.37 21.39
C GLN A 63 24.86 -56.29 22.20
N THR A 64 25.42 -55.09 22.35
CA THR A 64 26.64 -54.87 23.14
C THR A 64 26.40 -55.18 24.62
N ASN A 65 25.26 -54.79 25.16
CA ASN A 65 24.84 -55.10 26.52
C ASN A 65 24.74 -56.62 26.76
N LEU A 66 24.12 -57.35 25.82
CA LEU A 66 24.03 -58.81 25.87
C LEU A 66 25.41 -59.49 25.75
N LEU A 67 26.28 -59.01 24.87
CA LEU A 67 27.64 -59.53 24.73
C LEU A 67 28.46 -59.30 26.01
N ALA A 68 28.35 -58.12 26.60
CA ALA A 68 29.00 -57.77 27.86
C ALA A 68 28.49 -58.62 29.04
N LEU A 69 27.20 -58.91 29.08
CA LEU A 69 26.61 -59.82 30.06
C LEU A 69 27.18 -61.24 29.92
N ASN A 70 27.22 -61.78 28.69
CA ASN A 70 27.80 -63.10 28.42
C ASN A 70 29.28 -63.17 28.81
N ALA A 71 30.05 -62.11 28.51
CA ALA A 71 31.45 -62.00 28.90
C ALA A 71 31.63 -61.95 30.43
N SER A 72 30.75 -61.23 31.15
CA SER A 72 30.75 -61.17 32.62
C SER A 72 30.50 -62.54 33.26
N ILE A 73 29.55 -63.30 32.70
CA ILE A 73 29.25 -64.68 33.14
C ILE A 73 30.46 -65.60 32.93
N GLU A 74 31.06 -65.55 31.75
CA GLU A 74 32.20 -66.41 31.40
C GLU A 74 33.45 -66.04 32.22
N ALA A 75 33.66 -64.75 32.50
CA ALA A 75 34.70 -64.27 33.40
C ALA A 75 34.50 -64.80 34.84
N GLY A 76 33.27 -64.81 35.34
CA GLY A 76 32.94 -65.44 36.63
C GLY A 76 33.22 -66.95 36.64
N ARG A 77 32.96 -67.63 35.51
CA ARG A 77 33.22 -69.08 35.34
C ARG A 77 34.71 -69.42 35.34
N ALA A 78 35.57 -68.53 34.86
CA ALA A 78 37.03 -68.66 34.90
C ALA A 78 37.66 -68.42 36.30
N GLY A 79 36.86 -68.04 37.30
CA GLY A 79 37.31 -67.83 38.67
C GLY A 79 38.38 -66.74 38.80
N GLU A 80 39.48 -67.02 39.50
CA GLU A 80 40.58 -66.05 39.71
C GLU A 80 41.17 -65.51 38.41
N HIS A 81 41.24 -66.35 37.36
CA HIS A 81 41.82 -65.96 36.06
C HIS A 81 40.92 -65.01 35.26
N GLY A 82 39.62 -64.93 35.59
CA GLY A 82 38.65 -64.08 34.91
C GLY A 82 38.42 -62.72 35.54
N ARG A 83 38.98 -62.44 36.74
CA ARG A 83 38.70 -61.18 37.48
C ARG A 83 38.92 -59.90 36.68
N GLY A 84 40.01 -59.83 35.90
CA GLY A 84 40.27 -58.65 35.05
C GLY A 84 39.27 -58.51 33.90
N PHE A 85 38.86 -59.62 33.30
CA PHE A 85 37.85 -59.64 32.24
C PHE A 85 36.45 -59.29 32.77
N ALA A 86 36.11 -59.68 33.99
CA ALA A 86 34.83 -59.33 34.62
C ALA A 86 34.69 -57.80 34.78
N VAL A 87 35.74 -57.11 35.22
CA VAL A 87 35.73 -55.64 35.35
C VAL A 87 35.52 -54.95 34.01
N VAL A 88 36.19 -55.42 32.96
CA VAL A 88 36.03 -54.87 31.60
C VAL A 88 34.61 -55.11 31.08
N ALA A 89 34.08 -56.32 31.28
CA ALA A 89 32.75 -56.68 30.83
C ALA A 89 31.67 -55.83 31.53
N ASP A 90 31.79 -55.60 32.85
CA ASP A 90 30.88 -54.69 33.57
C ASP A 90 30.96 -53.25 33.08
N GLU A 91 32.15 -52.76 32.70
CA GLU A 91 32.30 -51.40 32.18
C GLU A 91 31.68 -51.25 30.78
N VAL A 92 31.88 -52.25 29.90
CA VAL A 92 31.22 -52.28 28.58
C VAL A 92 29.69 -52.33 28.74
N ARG A 93 29.18 -53.10 29.72
CA ARG A 93 27.75 -53.16 30.03
C ARG A 93 27.20 -51.79 30.42
N LYS A 94 27.87 -51.07 31.32
CA LYS A 94 27.48 -49.71 31.71
C LYS A 94 27.52 -48.73 30.55
N LEU A 95 28.53 -48.79 29.69
CA LEU A 95 28.61 -47.94 28.49
C LEU A 95 27.46 -48.20 27.53
N ALA A 96 27.05 -49.47 27.37
CA ALA A 96 25.90 -49.82 26.55
C ALA A 96 24.58 -49.26 27.13
N GLU A 97 24.36 -49.39 28.44
CA GLU A 97 23.21 -48.80 29.14
C GLU A 97 23.20 -47.26 29.03
N GLN A 98 24.35 -46.61 29.20
CA GLN A 98 24.49 -45.16 29.02
C GLN A 98 24.17 -44.74 27.59
N SER A 99 24.61 -45.51 26.60
CA SER A 99 24.29 -45.24 25.20
C SER A 99 22.80 -45.36 24.91
N GLN A 100 22.09 -46.31 25.53
CA GLN A 100 20.62 -46.42 25.39
C GLN A 100 19.91 -45.20 25.96
N ASN A 101 20.30 -44.76 27.16
CA ASN A 101 19.72 -43.57 27.79
C ASN A 101 19.94 -42.32 26.92
N ALA A 102 21.14 -42.14 26.36
CA ALA A 102 21.44 -41.03 25.47
C ALA A 102 20.60 -41.05 24.18
N VAL A 103 20.31 -42.24 23.63
CA VAL A 103 19.42 -42.38 22.47
C VAL A 103 17.99 -41.99 22.83
N ILE A 104 17.47 -42.39 24.00
CA ILE A 104 16.13 -42.02 24.47
C ILE A 104 16.02 -40.49 24.60
N GLU A 105 16.98 -39.85 25.28
CA GLU A 105 17.00 -38.38 25.41
C GLU A 105 17.06 -37.68 24.06
N THR A 106 17.80 -38.25 23.10
CA THR A 106 17.88 -37.71 21.73
C THR A 106 16.56 -37.87 20.99
N ALA A 107 15.87 -39.00 21.15
CA ALA A 107 14.56 -39.26 20.55
C ALA A 107 13.51 -38.24 21.05
N ASP A 108 13.49 -37.95 22.35
CA ASP A 108 12.59 -36.93 22.94
C ASP A 108 12.85 -35.54 22.32
N LYS A 109 14.12 -35.19 22.09
CA LYS A 109 14.49 -33.93 21.43
C LYS A 109 14.07 -33.88 19.96
N ILE A 110 14.13 -35.01 19.28
CA ILE A 110 13.69 -35.15 17.91
C ILE A 110 12.15 -35.03 17.80
N GLU A 111 11.41 -35.58 18.75
CA GLU A 111 9.96 -35.40 18.83
C GLU A 111 9.57 -33.94 19.09
N GLU A 112 10.30 -33.25 19.99
CA GLU A 112 10.13 -31.82 20.25
C GLU A 112 10.35 -30.99 18.97
N ILE A 113 11.38 -31.32 18.18
CA ILE A 113 11.66 -30.68 16.88
C ILE A 113 10.52 -30.94 15.89
N THR A 114 10.05 -32.18 15.78
CA THR A 114 8.96 -32.56 14.87
C THR A 114 7.70 -31.76 15.18
N THR A 115 7.31 -31.68 16.45
CA THR A 115 6.13 -30.93 16.90
C THR A 115 6.26 -29.43 16.56
N LYS A 116 7.44 -28.84 16.71
CA LYS A 116 7.69 -27.43 16.35
C LYS A 116 7.58 -27.19 14.84
N ILE A 117 7.99 -28.16 14.02
CA ILE A 117 7.88 -28.07 12.56
C ILE A 117 6.42 -28.19 12.13
N GLU A 118 5.65 -29.13 12.70
CA GLU A 118 4.22 -29.25 12.42
C GLU A 118 3.47 -27.95 12.73
N LYS A 119 3.77 -27.33 13.88
CA LYS A 119 3.23 -26.02 14.23
C LYS A 119 3.66 -24.92 13.25
N SER A 120 4.90 -24.99 12.73
CA SER A 120 5.38 -24.04 11.72
C SER A 120 4.59 -24.17 10.42
N VAL A 121 4.30 -25.40 9.98
CA VAL A 121 3.46 -25.68 8.80
C VAL A 121 2.03 -25.16 8.98
N GLU A 122 1.44 -25.34 10.17
CA GLU A 122 0.13 -24.77 10.49
C GLU A 122 0.12 -23.23 10.39
N LEU A 123 1.12 -22.58 10.99
CA LEU A 123 1.26 -21.12 10.94
C LEU A 123 1.43 -20.60 9.51
N ILE A 124 2.21 -21.30 8.68
CA ILE A 124 2.37 -20.98 7.26
C ILE A 124 1.02 -21.09 6.53
N GLY A 125 0.23 -22.12 6.83
CA GLY A 125 -1.12 -22.26 6.28
C GLY A 125 -2.01 -21.06 6.60
N ASN A 126 -1.98 -20.57 7.84
CA ASN A 126 -2.70 -19.36 8.24
C ASN A 126 -2.20 -18.11 7.51
N ILE A 127 -0.87 -17.96 7.36
CA ILE A 127 -0.27 -16.86 6.59
C ILE A 127 -0.76 -16.87 5.14
N THR A 128 -0.84 -18.04 4.50
CA THR A 128 -1.36 -18.15 3.12
C THR A 128 -2.82 -17.71 3.02
N VAL A 129 -3.66 -18.05 4.00
CA VAL A 129 -5.06 -17.59 4.06
C VAL A 129 -5.14 -16.08 4.24
N ASP A 130 -4.33 -15.52 5.15
CA ASP A 130 -4.30 -14.07 5.40
C ASP A 130 -3.84 -13.31 4.15
N ILE A 131 -2.80 -13.79 3.46
CA ILE A 131 -2.33 -13.23 2.18
C ILE A 131 -3.49 -13.18 1.18
N GLN A 132 -4.23 -14.27 1.01
CA GLN A 132 -5.37 -14.33 0.09
C GLN A 132 -6.44 -13.27 0.44
N GLY A 133 -6.73 -13.09 1.72
CA GLY A 133 -7.67 -12.08 2.20
C GLY A 133 -7.22 -10.64 1.92
N VAL A 134 -5.93 -10.35 2.15
CA VAL A 134 -5.37 -9.02 1.88
C VAL A 134 -5.29 -8.76 0.38
N THR A 135 -4.91 -9.74 -0.44
CA THR A 135 -4.92 -9.61 -1.91
C THR A 135 -6.31 -9.29 -2.43
N SER A 136 -7.36 -10.00 -1.99
CA SER A 136 -8.74 -9.70 -2.38
C SER A 136 -9.19 -8.30 -1.93
N SER A 137 -8.77 -7.86 -0.75
CA SER A 137 -9.02 -6.48 -0.29
C SER A 137 -8.30 -5.44 -1.14
N GLY A 138 -7.07 -5.72 -1.58
CA GLY A 138 -6.32 -4.88 -2.51
C GLY A 138 -7.01 -4.76 -3.87
N GLU A 139 -7.54 -5.85 -4.42
CA GLU A 139 -8.32 -5.84 -5.67
C GLU A 139 -9.63 -5.05 -5.55
N GLU A 140 -10.31 -5.12 -4.41
CA GLU A 140 -11.47 -4.28 -4.11
C GLU A 140 -11.07 -2.79 -4.05
N ASN A 141 -9.96 -2.48 -3.39
CA ASN A 141 -9.45 -1.11 -3.29
C ASN A 141 -9.10 -0.54 -4.67
N SER A 142 -8.43 -1.31 -5.52
CA SER A 142 -8.13 -0.91 -6.91
C SER A 142 -9.41 -0.59 -7.70
N ARG A 143 -10.45 -1.42 -7.58
CA ARG A 143 -11.75 -1.15 -8.23
C ARG A 143 -12.43 0.11 -7.69
N ALA A 144 -12.34 0.36 -6.38
CA ALA A 144 -12.88 1.58 -5.78
C ALA A 144 -12.15 2.84 -6.28
N ILE A 145 -10.82 2.78 -6.41
CA ILE A 145 -9.97 3.84 -6.94
C ILE A 145 -10.31 4.15 -8.39
N GLU A 146 -10.54 3.15 -9.23
CA GLU A 146 -11.02 3.33 -10.61
C GLU A 146 -12.36 4.09 -10.64
N GLY A 147 -13.30 3.71 -9.77
CA GLY A 147 -14.59 4.40 -9.64
C GLY A 147 -14.47 5.85 -9.15
N ILE A 148 -13.56 6.12 -8.21
CA ILE A 148 -13.25 7.48 -7.75
C ILE A 148 -12.67 8.31 -8.89
N SER A 149 -11.73 7.74 -9.65
CA SER A 149 -11.07 8.42 -10.78
C SER A 149 -12.09 8.85 -11.83
N ALA A 150 -13.00 7.94 -12.22
CA ALA A 150 -14.10 8.25 -13.13
C ALA A 150 -15.03 9.36 -12.59
N SER A 151 -15.33 9.33 -11.30
CA SER A 151 -16.17 10.35 -10.65
C SER A 151 -15.50 11.73 -10.62
N VAL A 152 -14.17 11.77 -10.44
CA VAL A 152 -13.38 13.02 -10.46
C VAL A 152 -13.34 13.62 -11.87
N GLU A 153 -13.21 12.79 -12.91
CA GLU A 153 -13.30 13.23 -14.30
C GLU A 153 -14.66 13.86 -14.61
N GLU A 154 -15.76 13.19 -14.23
CA GLU A 154 -17.13 13.70 -14.41
C GLU A 154 -17.37 15.01 -13.66
N GLN A 155 -16.88 15.13 -12.42
CA GLN A 155 -16.95 16.37 -11.65
C GLN A 155 -16.16 17.51 -12.30
N THR A 156 -14.99 17.21 -12.85
CA THR A 156 -14.15 18.20 -13.53
C THR A 156 -14.85 18.73 -14.78
N ALA A 157 -15.42 17.84 -15.60
CA ALA A 157 -16.21 18.22 -16.77
C ALA A 157 -17.45 19.06 -16.39
N SER A 158 -18.18 18.64 -15.35
CA SER A 158 -19.34 19.39 -14.85
C SER A 158 -18.97 20.80 -14.37
N MET A 159 -17.80 20.95 -13.74
CA MET A 159 -17.31 22.25 -13.29
C MET A 159 -16.90 23.17 -14.45
N GLU A 160 -16.33 22.64 -15.52
CA GLU A 160 -16.05 23.40 -16.73
C GLU A 160 -17.34 23.95 -17.36
N GLU A 161 -18.39 23.12 -17.41
CA GLU A 161 -19.71 23.54 -17.90
C GLU A 161 -20.35 24.62 -17.01
N ILE A 162 -20.28 24.45 -15.68
CA ILE A 162 -20.74 25.47 -14.71
C ILE A 162 -20.00 26.78 -14.92
N ASN A 163 -18.67 26.75 -15.09
CA ASN A 163 -17.85 27.94 -15.28
C ASN A 163 -18.19 28.65 -16.61
N SER A 164 -18.35 27.89 -17.69
CA SER A 164 -18.83 28.40 -18.98
C SER A 164 -20.20 29.09 -18.86
N THR A 165 -21.14 28.45 -18.16
CA THR A 165 -22.50 28.98 -17.93
C THR A 165 -22.47 30.24 -17.07
N ALA A 166 -21.65 30.28 -16.01
CA ALA A 166 -21.49 31.43 -15.14
C ALA A 166 -20.92 32.64 -15.90
N ASN A 167 -19.90 32.42 -16.76
CA ASN A 167 -19.36 33.47 -17.63
C ASN A 167 -20.43 34.01 -18.58
N ARG A 168 -21.24 33.13 -19.19
CA ARG A 168 -22.33 33.54 -20.09
C ARG A 168 -23.40 34.36 -19.35
N LEU A 169 -23.80 33.93 -18.15
CA LEU A 169 -24.72 34.69 -17.30
C LEU A 169 -24.16 36.06 -16.90
N GLY A 170 -22.86 36.13 -16.62
CA GLY A 170 -22.16 37.40 -16.35
C GLY A 170 -22.26 38.37 -17.52
N SER A 171 -21.97 37.89 -18.74
CA SER A 171 -22.11 38.71 -19.96
C SER A 171 -23.56 39.18 -20.19
N MET A 172 -24.53 38.28 -20.01
CA MET A 172 -25.95 38.63 -20.13
C MET A 172 -26.39 39.68 -19.09
N ALA A 173 -25.87 39.61 -17.87
CA ALA A 173 -26.17 40.58 -16.83
C ALA A 173 -25.58 41.98 -17.16
N GLU A 174 -24.38 42.04 -17.75
CA GLU A 174 -23.78 43.30 -18.21
C GLU A 174 -24.59 43.90 -19.36
N GLU A 175 -25.01 43.10 -20.35
CA GLU A 175 -25.89 43.55 -21.44
C GLU A 175 -27.22 44.08 -20.90
N LEU A 176 -27.85 43.37 -19.96
CA LEU A 176 -29.12 43.78 -19.36
C LEU A 176 -28.98 45.13 -18.63
N LYS A 177 -27.85 45.32 -17.93
CA LYS A 177 -27.53 46.58 -17.24
C LYS A 177 -27.35 47.74 -18.22
N ASP A 178 -26.65 47.51 -19.34
CA ASP A 178 -26.47 48.53 -20.38
C ASP A 178 -27.79 48.93 -21.03
N GLN A 179 -28.65 47.94 -21.34
CA GLN A 179 -30.00 48.18 -21.85
C GLN A 179 -30.84 48.98 -20.85
N LEU A 180 -30.76 48.68 -19.56
CA LEU A 180 -31.48 49.42 -18.51
C LEU A 180 -31.00 50.87 -18.38
N ALA A 181 -29.69 51.10 -18.49
CA ALA A 181 -29.10 52.43 -18.47
C ALA A 181 -29.56 53.28 -19.67
N GLU A 182 -29.65 52.67 -20.86
CA GLU A 182 -30.18 53.31 -22.06
C GLU A 182 -31.65 53.73 -21.89
N VAL A 183 -32.50 52.83 -21.36
CA VAL A 183 -33.90 53.11 -21.07
C VAL A 183 -34.04 54.26 -20.05
N SER A 184 -33.22 54.26 -18.99
CA SER A 184 -33.22 55.32 -17.98
C SER A 184 -32.83 56.69 -18.58
N ASN A 185 -31.82 56.74 -19.46
CA ASN A 185 -31.43 57.96 -20.15
C ASN A 185 -32.52 58.47 -21.10
N ASN A 186 -33.20 57.58 -21.82
CA ASN A 186 -34.33 57.96 -22.68
C ASN A 186 -35.50 58.56 -21.88
N ASN A 187 -35.81 58.02 -20.70
CA ASN A 187 -36.83 58.60 -19.81
C ASN A 187 -36.42 59.97 -19.22
N GLY A 188 -35.13 60.19 -18.94
CA GLY A 188 -34.62 61.50 -18.50
C GLY A 188 -34.74 62.60 -19.56
N ASN A 189 -34.47 62.29 -20.82
CA ASN A 189 -34.62 63.22 -21.94
C ASN A 189 -36.10 63.52 -22.28
N GLY A 190 -37.01 62.58 -22.04
CA GLY A 190 -38.45 62.79 -22.23
C GLY A 190 -39.05 63.84 -21.27
N ARG A 191 -38.53 63.94 -20.04
CA ARG A 191 -38.99 64.96 -19.06
C ARG A 191 -38.46 66.37 -19.34
N LEU A 192 -37.26 66.50 -19.91
CA LEU A 192 -36.68 67.81 -20.24
C LEU A 192 -37.32 68.45 -21.48
N LYS A 193 -37.76 67.65 -22.47
CA LYS A 193 -38.41 68.19 -23.67
C LYS A 193 -39.84 68.68 -23.47
N ASN A 194 -40.51 68.33 -22.37
CA ASN A 194 -41.88 68.74 -22.10
C ASN A 194 -42.02 70.03 -21.28
N SER A 195 -40.91 70.68 -20.91
CA SER A 195 -40.92 71.95 -20.14
C SER A 195 -40.58 73.19 -20.98
N ASP A 196 -40.26 73.06 -22.27
CA ASP A 196 -39.72 74.16 -23.09
C ASP A 196 -40.66 74.62 -24.22
N ASN A 197 -41.97 74.36 -24.09
CA ASN A 197 -42.95 74.83 -25.08
C ASN A 197 -44.03 75.70 -24.40
N GLY A 198 -43.60 76.85 -23.89
CA GLY A 198 -44.49 77.83 -23.27
C GLY A 198 -43.78 79.11 -22.85
N GLN A 199 -43.46 79.95 -23.83
CA GLN A 199 -43.31 81.42 -23.80
C GLN A 199 -41.98 81.94 -24.37
N LYS A 200 -42.08 82.41 -25.62
CA LYS A 200 -41.22 83.47 -26.16
C LYS A 200 -41.61 84.78 -25.49
N ASP A 201 -40.67 85.47 -24.85
CA ASP A 201 -40.55 86.92 -25.07
C ASP A 201 -39.14 87.47 -24.77
N SER A 202 -38.72 88.33 -25.70
CA SER A 202 -37.71 89.41 -25.70
C SER A 202 -36.63 89.54 -24.61
N GLY A 203 -35.37 89.75 -25.04
CA GLY A 203 -34.33 90.34 -24.17
C GLY A 203 -32.89 90.26 -24.68
N ASN A 204 -32.43 91.35 -25.28
CA ASN A 204 -31.08 91.64 -25.79
C ASN A 204 -29.95 91.51 -24.72
N GLY A 205 -28.79 90.93 -25.06
CA GLY A 205 -27.65 90.89 -24.13
C GLY A 205 -26.36 90.26 -24.67
N ARG A 206 -25.31 91.08 -24.80
CA ARG A 206 -23.99 90.79 -25.38
C ARG A 206 -23.15 89.73 -24.62
N GLY A 207 -22.46 88.88 -25.40
CA GLY A 207 -21.02 88.61 -25.27
C GLY A 207 -20.55 87.44 -24.38
N LYS A 208 -19.86 86.46 -24.99
CA LYS A 208 -18.41 86.17 -24.81
C LYS A 208 -18.02 84.84 -25.47
N LYS A 209 -16.87 84.86 -26.16
CA LYS A 209 -16.14 83.70 -26.72
C LYS A 209 -15.44 82.92 -25.60
N THR A 210 -15.45 81.59 -25.66
CA THR A 210 -14.42 80.68 -25.06
C THR A 210 -14.52 79.31 -25.76
N LYS A 211 -13.66 78.99 -26.73
CA LYS A 211 -12.38 78.24 -26.71
C LYS A 211 -12.44 76.79 -26.18
N ARG A 212 -12.04 75.87 -27.08
CA ARG A 212 -11.74 74.43 -26.99
C ARG A 212 -11.09 73.95 -25.69
N ILE A 213 -11.44 72.72 -25.27
CA ILE A 213 -10.51 71.78 -24.62
C ILE A 213 -10.72 70.36 -25.22
N ARG A 214 -9.65 69.79 -25.77
CA ARG A 214 -9.48 68.36 -26.11
C ARG A 214 -8.98 67.65 -24.85
N LEU A 215 -9.57 66.52 -24.49
CA LEU A 215 -8.97 65.58 -23.54
C LEU A 215 -8.75 64.24 -24.24
N SER A 216 -7.47 63.91 -24.40
CA SER A 216 -6.91 62.62 -24.78
C SER A 216 -6.36 61.97 -23.51
N ARG A 217 -6.73 60.72 -23.23
CA ARG A 217 -5.99 59.74 -22.40
C ARG A 217 -6.41 58.34 -22.89
N SER A 218 -5.57 57.62 -23.62
CA SER A 218 -4.38 56.83 -23.21
C SER A 218 -4.77 55.37 -22.95
N SER A 219 -4.38 54.55 -23.93
CA SER A 219 -4.41 53.09 -23.93
C SER A 219 -3.53 52.51 -22.84
N VAL A 220 -4.04 51.54 -22.08
CA VAL A 220 -3.22 50.68 -21.21
C VAL A 220 -3.16 49.29 -21.84
N THR A 221 -1.99 48.96 -22.37
CA THR A 221 -1.63 47.63 -22.87
C THR A 221 -1.08 46.81 -21.71
N ILE A 222 -1.77 45.73 -21.33
CA ILE A 222 -1.24 44.75 -20.36
C ILE A 222 -0.47 43.67 -21.14
N LYS A 223 0.84 43.58 -20.88
CA LYS A 223 1.75 42.56 -21.40
C LYS A 223 1.34 41.16 -20.90
N LYS A 224 1.10 40.23 -21.82
CA LYS A 224 1.16 38.79 -21.51
C LYS A 224 2.61 38.40 -21.25
N ARG A 225 2.91 37.82 -20.08
CA ARG A 225 4.14 37.06 -19.82
C ARG A 225 4.00 35.70 -20.52
N LYS A 226 4.89 35.40 -21.46
CA LYS A 226 5.24 34.02 -21.83
C LYS A 226 6.10 33.46 -20.70
N VAL A 227 5.68 32.33 -20.15
CA VAL A 227 6.56 31.44 -19.38
C VAL A 227 7.01 30.39 -20.38
N ASP A 228 8.27 30.48 -20.79
CA ASP A 228 8.96 29.37 -21.45
C ASP A 228 9.33 28.36 -20.35
N GLN A 229 8.80 27.15 -20.43
CA GLN A 229 9.36 26.00 -19.70
C GLN A 229 10.25 25.24 -20.67
N ASN A 230 11.54 25.26 -20.37
CA ASN A 230 12.54 24.39 -20.96
C ASN A 230 12.25 22.94 -20.58
N GLU A 231 12.08 22.10 -21.59
CA GLU A 231 12.49 20.70 -21.55
C GLU A 231 14.00 20.62 -21.24
N GLN A 232 14.34 19.95 -20.15
CA GLN A 232 15.61 19.23 -20.04
C GLN A 232 15.33 17.88 -19.40
N ASP A 233 15.37 16.86 -20.25
CA ASP A 233 15.50 15.46 -19.89
C ASP A 233 16.74 15.23 -19.01
N PHE A 234 16.53 14.53 -17.90
CA PHE A 234 17.51 13.70 -17.20
C PHE A 234 16.81 12.47 -16.65
#